data_AF-A0A2J7Q0A5-F1
#
_entry.id   AF-A0A2J7Q0A5-F1
#
_cell.length_a   1.000
_cell.length_b   1.000
_cell.length_c   1.000
_cell.angle_alpha   90.00
_cell.angle_beta   90.00
_cell.angle_gamma   90.00
#
_symmetry.space_group_name_H-M   'P 1'
#
loop_
_entity.id
_entity.type
_entity.pdbx_description
1 polymer ?
#
loop_
_entity_poly.entity_id
_entity_poly.type
_entity_poly.pdbx_seq_one_letter_code
_entity_poly.pdbx_strand_id
1 'polypeptide(L)'
;MIKNNNWITPGIKVSCRHKRELYLLYKNNNNYKIKKDYKLYCRILSDVIKAAKRLHYDRLISKSSNKMKTTWNIVKSITDKKTDSKVIQSIDTGNSITSKNQQDIADTFQNYFLSVADKIKSNINSKDNCDNECMDYQFRAFKNPFPNLIFDHTSTKEIANIIKAFKPKISSGYDEISLKILKISSPFIAAPPNHICNRSILSGNFPSGMKYSIIIPLFKKGDKKDIKNYRPISLLTSFSKIFEKVIHARILEHAINNNILSTEQFGFISNSSTQKATFILVNDILQALNNKSFVGGIFCDLEKAFDCVNHGILLKKLEFYGIVGSANTLMKSYLKDRYHCVIVKDSLAQGNASLNWGKIKYGVLQGSVPGPLLLLLYINHLPKVVNTFSQPILFVDDTSVIVNNTNCINFEKDFIFSFDQLNKWFNTNLLALNFDKTQCLQFKTMNSLTIPINISYNNKCVGNNTDKILRYYY
;
A
#
# COMPACT_ATOMS: atom_id res chain seq x y z
N MET A 1 -9.27 32.17 -16.79
CA MET A 1 -7.87 32.39 -16.35
C MET A 1 -6.93 31.58 -17.23
N ILE A 2 -6.12 32.27 -18.03
CA ILE A 2 -5.24 31.72 -19.07
C ILE A 2 -4.15 30.85 -18.43
N LYS A 3 -3.91 29.66 -19.00
CA LYS A 3 -2.80 28.74 -18.65
C LYS A 3 -1.47 29.51 -18.67
N ASN A 4 -0.96 29.91 -17.51
CA ASN A 4 0.37 30.52 -17.39
C ASN A 4 1.43 29.42 -17.60
N ASN A 5 1.76 29.18 -18.86
CA ASN A 5 2.87 28.33 -19.26
C ASN A 5 4.18 29.08 -18.97
N ASN A 6 4.64 29.04 -17.72
CA ASN A 6 5.82 29.76 -17.22
C ASN A 6 7.15 29.42 -17.92
N TRP A 7 7.17 28.46 -18.84
CA TRP A 7 8.31 28.14 -19.71
C TRP A 7 8.33 28.94 -21.02
N ILE A 8 7.25 29.65 -21.38
CA ILE A 8 7.17 30.43 -22.62
C ILE A 8 7.94 31.73 -22.47
N THR A 9 9.06 31.86 -23.19
CA THR A 9 9.85 33.08 -23.24
C THR A 9 9.25 34.11 -24.22
N PRO A 10 9.56 35.41 -24.10
CA PRO A 10 9.19 36.42 -25.09
C PRO A 10 9.64 36.05 -26.51
N GLY A 11 10.84 35.48 -26.65
CA GLY A 11 11.37 35.00 -27.94
C GLY A 11 10.47 33.94 -28.59
N ILE A 12 10.00 32.94 -27.83
CA ILE A 12 9.08 31.92 -28.36
C ILE A 12 7.75 32.54 -28.80
N LYS A 13 7.25 33.57 -28.09
CA LYS A 13 6.03 34.28 -28.50
C LYS A 13 6.22 34.98 -29.85
N VAL A 14 7.35 35.67 -30.04
CA VAL A 14 7.71 36.31 -31.31
C VAL A 14 7.85 35.25 -32.41
N SER A 15 8.57 34.15 -32.14
CA SER A 15 8.75 33.08 -33.11
C SER A 15 7.43 32.40 -33.52
N CYS A 16 6.46 32.27 -32.61
CA CYS A 16 5.12 31.79 -32.91
C CYS A 16 4.31 32.75 -33.78
N ARG A 17 4.46 34.08 -33.60
CA ARG A 17 3.84 35.08 -34.49
C ARG A 17 4.42 34.98 -35.90
N HIS A 18 5.75 34.88 -36.00
CA HIS A 18 6.42 34.71 -37.29
C HIS A 18 6.04 33.39 -37.99
N LYS A 19 5.86 32.29 -37.24
CA LYS A 19 5.29 31.04 -37.79
C LYS A 19 3.92 31.28 -38.42
N ARG A 20 3.07 32.09 -37.77
CA ARG A 20 1.72 32.41 -38.26
C ARG A 20 1.77 33.25 -39.53
N GLU A 21 2.67 34.23 -39.60
CA GLU A 21 2.92 35.02 -40.81
C GLU A 21 3.37 34.14 -41.97
N LEU A 22 4.38 33.27 -41.75
CA LEU A 22 4.85 32.31 -42.76
C LEU A 22 3.76 31.33 -43.20
N TYR A 23 2.87 30.91 -42.29
CA TYR A 23 1.72 30.06 -42.61
C TYR A 23 0.72 30.79 -43.52
N LEU A 24 0.43 32.07 -43.26
CA LEU A 24 -0.48 32.87 -44.09
C LEU A 24 0.11 33.09 -45.49
N LEU A 25 1.42 33.35 -45.60
CA LEU A 25 2.13 33.46 -46.87
C LEU A 25 2.11 32.15 -47.65
N TYR A 26 2.36 31.02 -46.99
CA TYR A 26 2.25 29.68 -47.58
C TYR A 26 0.82 29.37 -48.06
N LYS A 27 -0.20 29.76 -47.30
CA LYS A 27 -1.61 29.50 -47.65
C LYS A 27 -2.06 30.30 -48.88
N ASN A 28 -1.56 31.53 -49.04
CA ASN A 28 -1.98 32.44 -50.11
C ASN A 28 -1.11 32.32 -51.37
N ASN A 29 0.08 31.71 -51.29
CA ASN A 29 0.99 31.52 -52.43
C ASN A 29 1.43 30.05 -52.54
N ASN A 30 1.15 29.41 -53.67
CA ASN A 30 1.51 28.01 -53.92
C ASN A 30 2.99 27.82 -54.32
N ASN A 31 3.91 28.58 -53.71
CA ASN A 31 5.33 28.60 -54.01
C ASN A 31 6.08 27.52 -53.21
N TYR A 32 6.82 26.65 -53.92
CA TYR A 32 7.61 25.57 -53.32
C TYR A 32 8.65 26.06 -52.31
N LYS A 33 9.28 27.22 -52.54
CA LYS A 33 10.30 27.79 -51.64
C LYS A 33 9.70 28.19 -50.29
N ILE A 34 8.57 28.89 -50.31
CA ILE A 34 7.83 29.32 -49.10
C ILE A 34 7.37 28.10 -48.28
N LYS A 35 6.92 27.03 -48.96
CA LYS A 35 6.54 25.77 -48.31
C LYS A 35 7.72 25.10 -47.61
N LYS A 36 8.91 25.10 -48.23
CA LYS A 36 10.14 24.53 -47.65
C LYS A 36 10.57 25.34 -46.42
N ASP A 37 10.56 26.66 -46.52
CA ASP A 37 10.96 27.58 -45.44
C ASP A 37 10.00 27.50 -44.24
N TYR A 38 8.69 27.45 -44.48
CA TYR A 38 7.69 27.22 -43.42
C TYR A 38 7.92 25.90 -42.68
N LYS A 39 8.15 24.80 -43.41
CA LYS A 39 8.41 23.48 -42.80
C LYS A 39 9.71 23.48 -41.99
N LEU A 40 10.78 24.09 -42.50
CA LEU A 40 12.05 24.23 -41.79
C LEU A 40 11.87 25.05 -40.51
N TYR A 41 11.18 26.18 -40.60
CA TYR A 41 10.89 27.04 -39.47
C TYR A 41 10.03 26.33 -38.40
N CYS A 42 9.03 25.55 -38.82
CA CYS A 42 8.25 24.71 -37.90
C CYS A 42 9.11 23.70 -37.15
N ARG A 43 10.10 23.08 -37.82
CA ARG A 43 11.03 22.14 -37.18
C ARG A 43 11.90 22.86 -36.15
N ILE A 44 12.56 23.95 -36.54
CA ILE A 44 13.42 24.74 -35.66
C ILE A 44 12.64 25.24 -34.44
N LEU A 45 11.44 25.79 -34.65
CA LEU A 45 10.59 26.26 -33.56
C LEU A 45 10.17 25.11 -32.63
N SER A 46 9.91 23.92 -33.17
CA SER A 46 9.61 22.73 -32.36
C SER A 46 10.78 22.36 -31.45
N ASP A 47 12.01 22.41 -31.96
CA ASP A 47 13.22 22.07 -31.21
C ASP A 47 13.54 23.13 -30.15
N VAL A 48 13.38 24.42 -30.47
CA VAL A 48 13.47 25.53 -29.51
C VAL A 48 12.46 25.37 -28.38
N ILE A 49 11.21 25.02 -28.70
CA ILE A 49 10.16 24.79 -27.69
C ILE A 49 10.51 23.59 -26.80
N LYS A 50 11.01 22.49 -27.37
CA LYS A 50 11.46 21.31 -26.59
C LYS A 50 12.61 21.66 -25.65
N ALA A 51 13.61 22.38 -26.14
CA ALA A 51 14.76 22.82 -25.34
C ALA A 51 14.34 23.75 -24.19
N ALA A 52 13.45 24.72 -24.46
CA ALA A 52 12.94 25.64 -23.45
C ALA A 52 12.14 24.91 -22.35
N LYS A 53 11.29 23.94 -22.73
CA LYS A 53 10.57 23.08 -21.77
C LYS A 53 11.54 22.28 -20.90
N ARG A 54 12.53 21.63 -21.51
CA ARG A 54 13.56 20.84 -20.81
C ARG A 54 14.29 21.71 -19.78
N LEU A 55 14.85 22.85 -20.21
CA LEU A 55 15.57 23.78 -19.32
C LEU A 55 14.70 24.28 -18.17
N HIS A 56 13.43 24.59 -18.42
CA HIS A 56 12.52 25.04 -17.38
C HIS A 56 12.27 23.95 -16.32
N TYR A 57 11.93 22.73 -16.75
CA TYR A 57 11.66 21.64 -15.81
C TYR A 57 12.92 21.15 -15.10
N ASP A 58 14.06 21.09 -15.77
CA ASP A 58 15.36 20.74 -15.16
C ASP A 58 15.73 21.75 -14.05
N ARG A 59 15.51 23.04 -14.27
CA ARG A 59 15.70 24.08 -13.24
C ARG A 59 14.75 23.93 -12.06
N LEU A 60 13.48 23.57 -12.30
CA LEU A 60 12.51 23.34 -11.22
C LEU A 60 12.87 22.13 -10.37
N ILE A 61 13.32 21.04 -11.00
CA ILE A 61 13.71 19.82 -10.32
C ILE A 61 15.00 20.04 -9.52
N SER A 62 16.02 20.64 -10.13
CA SER A 62 17.31 20.89 -9.47
C SER A 62 17.22 21.79 -8.24
N LYS A 63 16.33 22.80 -8.25
CA LYS A 63 16.11 23.72 -7.12
C LYS A 63 15.23 23.15 -5.99
N SER A 64 14.64 21.96 -6.17
CA SER A 64 13.71 21.40 -5.19
C SER A 64 14.42 20.61 -4.09
N SER A 65 13.96 20.76 -2.84
CA SER A 65 14.36 19.92 -1.71
C SER A 65 13.90 18.47 -1.85
N ASN A 66 12.81 18.23 -2.58
CA ASN A 66 12.30 16.89 -2.89
C ASN A 66 12.09 16.75 -4.39
N LYS A 67 13.18 16.37 -5.08
CA LYS A 67 13.24 16.18 -6.54
C LYS A 67 12.11 15.27 -7.04
N MET A 68 11.92 14.11 -6.40
CA MET A 68 10.90 13.13 -6.79
C MET A 68 9.48 13.70 -6.74
N LYS A 69 9.12 14.37 -5.64
CA LYS A 69 7.80 15.01 -5.49
C LYS A 69 7.58 16.09 -6.53
N THR A 70 8.61 16.91 -6.81
CA THR A 70 8.55 17.96 -7.83
C THR A 70 8.38 17.38 -9.23
N THR A 71 9.13 16.34 -9.59
CA THR A 71 8.97 15.64 -10.87
C THR A 71 7.55 15.13 -11.04
N TRP A 72 6.98 14.47 -10.02
CA TRP A 72 5.60 14.00 -10.08
C TRP A 72 4.57 15.12 -10.18
N ASN A 73 4.79 16.26 -9.51
CA ASN A 73 3.92 17.42 -9.64
C ASN A 73 3.96 18.02 -11.04
N ILE A 74 5.14 18.08 -11.67
CA ILE A 74 5.32 18.51 -13.06
C ILE A 74 4.57 17.56 -14.01
N VAL A 75 4.73 16.25 -13.84
CA VAL A 75 4.00 15.27 -14.66
C VAL A 75 2.49 15.44 -14.50
N LYS A 76 1.99 15.63 -13.27
CA LYS A 76 0.56 15.86 -13.01
C LYS A 76 0.04 17.14 -13.65
N SER A 77 0.81 18.24 -13.59
CA SER A 77 0.40 19.51 -14.19
C SER A 77 0.38 19.46 -15.71
N ILE A 78 1.29 18.70 -16.33
CA ILE A 78 1.34 18.51 -17.79
C ILE A 78 0.25 17.57 -18.28
N THR A 79 -0.07 16.51 -17.53
CA THR A 79 -1.02 15.48 -17.95
C THR A 79 -2.49 15.88 -17.75
N ASP A 80 -2.78 17.12 -17.34
CA ASP A 80 -4.14 17.65 -17.09
C ASP A 80 -5.02 16.71 -16.22
N LYS A 81 -4.40 15.85 -15.39
CA LYS A 81 -5.10 15.11 -14.34
C LYS A 81 -5.38 16.05 -13.18
N LYS A 82 -6.26 17.02 -13.39
CA LYS A 82 -7.00 17.61 -12.28
C LYS A 82 -7.65 16.44 -11.55
N THR A 83 -7.29 16.24 -10.28
CA THR A 83 -8.11 15.41 -9.42
C THR A 83 -9.46 16.10 -9.35
N ASP A 84 -10.41 15.65 -10.16
CA ASP A 84 -11.81 16.02 -10.00
C ASP A 84 -12.17 15.68 -8.55
N SER A 85 -12.19 16.71 -7.69
CA SER A 85 -12.80 16.70 -6.38
C SER A 85 -14.32 16.71 -6.53
N LYS A 86 -14.84 16.03 -7.56
CA LYS A 86 -16.27 15.86 -7.75
C LYS A 86 -16.76 15.02 -6.58
N VAL A 87 -17.73 15.58 -5.88
CA VAL A 87 -18.54 14.95 -4.85
C VAL A 87 -18.94 13.55 -5.32
N ILE A 88 -18.85 12.56 -4.44
CA ILE A 88 -19.37 11.22 -4.74
C ILE A 88 -20.89 11.38 -4.81
N GLN A 89 -21.43 11.42 -6.03
CA GLN A 89 -22.87 11.61 -6.26
C GLN A 89 -23.64 10.29 -6.25
N SER A 90 -22.97 9.19 -6.59
CA SER A 90 -23.57 7.85 -6.57
C SER A 90 -22.48 6.80 -6.38
N ILE A 91 -22.88 5.69 -5.75
CA ILE A 91 -22.05 4.51 -5.55
C ILE A 91 -22.81 3.29 -6.03
N ASP A 92 -22.12 2.45 -6.80
CA ASP A 92 -22.58 1.13 -7.19
C ASP A 92 -21.95 0.08 -6.26
N THR A 93 -22.82 -0.76 -5.68
CA THR A 93 -22.45 -1.89 -4.82
C THR A 93 -22.45 -3.23 -5.56
N GLY A 94 -22.80 -3.24 -6.85
CA GLY A 94 -23.02 -4.43 -7.68
C GLY A 94 -24.46 -4.95 -7.64
N ASN A 95 -25.23 -4.61 -6.61
CA ASN A 95 -26.65 -5.00 -6.46
C ASN A 95 -27.60 -3.79 -6.57
N SER A 96 -27.14 -2.59 -6.22
CA SER A 96 -27.93 -1.36 -6.27
C SER A 96 -27.03 -0.13 -6.39
N ILE A 97 -27.54 0.89 -7.09
CA ILE A 97 -26.92 2.23 -7.17
C ILE A 97 -27.55 3.10 -6.07
N THR A 98 -26.75 3.50 -5.08
CA THR A 98 -27.17 4.46 -4.05
C THR A 98 -26.86 5.87 -4.53
N SER A 99 -27.88 6.74 -4.63
CA SER A 99 -27.75 8.08 -5.21
C SER A 99 -28.52 9.21 -4.49
N LYS A 100 -29.16 8.95 -3.34
CA LYS A 100 -30.20 9.84 -2.81
C LYS A 100 -29.75 10.81 -1.69
N ASN A 101 -28.73 10.48 -0.88
CA ASN A 101 -28.15 11.41 0.10
C ASN A 101 -26.69 11.04 0.47
N GLN A 102 -25.89 12.01 0.94
CA GLN A 102 -24.52 11.78 1.43
C GLN A 102 -24.46 10.85 2.65
N GLN A 103 -25.49 10.87 3.50
CA GLN A 103 -25.61 9.94 4.63
C GLN A 103 -25.78 8.49 4.12
N ASP A 104 -26.67 8.25 3.16
CA ASP A 104 -26.87 6.92 2.56
C ASP A 104 -25.57 6.40 1.90
N ILE A 105 -24.81 7.29 1.27
CA ILE A 105 -23.50 6.97 0.67
C ILE A 105 -22.51 6.58 1.77
N ALA A 106 -22.47 7.31 2.89
CA ALA A 106 -21.63 6.99 4.04
C ALA A 106 -22.01 5.64 4.67
N ASP A 107 -23.31 5.37 4.87
CA ASP A 107 -23.83 4.11 5.40
C ASP A 107 -23.57 2.94 4.43
N THR A 108 -23.64 3.18 3.12
CA THR A 108 -23.28 2.18 2.11
C THR A 108 -21.80 1.81 2.21
N PHE A 109 -20.91 2.79 2.35
CA PHE A 109 -19.48 2.56 2.62
C PHE A 109 -19.25 1.84 3.95
N GLN A 110 -19.97 2.26 5.00
CA GLN A 110 -19.88 1.68 6.34
C GLN A 110 -20.19 0.18 6.31
N ASN A 111 -21.33 -0.19 5.72
CA ASN A 111 -21.75 -1.58 5.56
C ASN A 111 -20.77 -2.39 4.69
N TYR A 112 -20.26 -1.80 3.62
CA TYR A 112 -19.27 -2.45 2.76
C TYR A 112 -17.95 -2.72 3.51
N PHE A 113 -17.36 -1.72 4.16
CA PHE A 113 -16.08 -1.89 4.85
C PHE A 113 -16.17 -2.82 6.07
N LEU A 114 -17.32 -2.90 6.73
CA LEU A 114 -17.53 -3.88 7.80
C LEU A 114 -17.69 -5.32 7.27
N SER A 115 -18.39 -5.49 6.14
CA SER A 115 -18.75 -6.83 5.62
C SER A 115 -17.73 -7.43 4.66
N VAL A 116 -16.79 -6.64 4.12
CA VAL A 116 -15.85 -7.11 3.09
C VAL A 116 -15.01 -8.29 3.55
N ALA A 117 -14.51 -8.26 4.79
CA ALA A 117 -13.70 -9.33 5.35
C ALA A 117 -14.52 -10.61 5.61
N ASP A 118 -15.77 -10.49 6.06
CA ASP A 118 -16.69 -11.63 6.23
C ASP A 118 -16.96 -12.32 4.88
N LYS A 119 -17.20 -11.54 3.82
CA LYS A 119 -17.43 -12.08 2.45
C LYS A 119 -16.19 -12.78 1.88
N ILE A 120 -15.00 -12.24 2.12
CA ILE A 120 -13.76 -12.87 1.67
C ILE A 120 -13.55 -14.20 2.41
N LYS A 121 -13.81 -14.22 3.72
CA LYS A 121 -13.69 -15.43 4.53
C LYS A 121 -14.69 -16.51 4.17
N SER A 122 -15.95 -16.18 3.87
CA SER A 122 -16.94 -17.18 3.45
C SER A 122 -16.55 -17.90 2.15
N ASN A 123 -15.73 -17.26 1.30
CA ASN A 123 -15.24 -17.86 0.06
C ASN A 123 -14.02 -18.76 0.28
N ILE A 124 -13.29 -18.57 1.38
CA ILE A 124 -12.22 -19.47 1.80
C ILE A 124 -12.91 -20.67 2.45
N ASN A 125 -13.16 -21.74 1.68
CA ASN A 125 -13.87 -22.97 2.12
C ASN A 125 -13.39 -23.45 3.50
N SER A 126 -14.04 -22.98 4.56
CA SER A 126 -13.71 -23.31 5.94
C SER A 126 -14.43 -24.61 6.32
N LYS A 127 -13.89 -25.75 5.89
CA LYS A 127 -14.33 -27.06 6.41
C LYS A 127 -13.39 -27.68 7.44
N ASP A 128 -12.18 -27.16 7.66
CA ASP A 128 -11.22 -27.76 8.58
C ASP A 128 -10.58 -26.76 9.56
N ASN A 129 -10.03 -27.29 10.67
CA ASN A 129 -9.39 -26.61 11.81
C ASN A 129 -8.24 -25.62 11.44
N CYS A 130 -8.52 -24.50 10.77
CA CYS A 130 -7.50 -23.53 10.32
C CYS A 130 -6.61 -22.98 11.45
N ASP A 131 -7.13 -22.88 12.67
CA ASP A 131 -6.41 -22.32 13.83
C ASP A 131 -5.22 -23.18 14.26
N ASN A 132 -5.33 -24.52 14.15
CA ASN A 132 -4.26 -25.45 14.52
C ASN A 132 -3.21 -25.55 13.40
N GLU A 133 -3.66 -25.57 12.14
CA GLU A 133 -2.77 -25.61 10.98
C GLU A 133 -1.93 -24.33 10.84
N CYS A 134 -2.50 -23.16 11.16
CA CYS A 134 -1.77 -21.90 11.10
C CYS A 134 -0.58 -21.87 12.07
N MET A 135 -0.76 -22.40 13.28
CA MET A 135 0.32 -22.47 14.27
C MET A 135 1.34 -23.53 13.90
N ASP A 136 0.93 -24.64 13.29
CA ASP A 136 1.86 -25.66 12.78
C ASP A 136 2.85 -25.06 11.77
N TYR A 137 2.40 -24.22 10.83
CA TYR A 137 3.32 -23.48 9.94
C TYR A 137 4.32 -22.60 10.70
N GLN A 138 3.89 -21.97 11.79
CA GLN A 138 4.75 -21.13 12.63
C GLN A 138 5.82 -21.99 13.34
N PHE A 139 5.47 -23.15 13.90
CA PHE A 139 6.40 -24.07 14.55
C PHE A 139 7.36 -24.75 13.56
N ARG A 140 6.90 -25.05 12.34
CA ARG A 140 7.78 -25.54 11.27
C ARG A 140 8.80 -24.49 10.84
N ALA A 141 8.39 -23.22 10.77
CA ALA A 141 9.25 -22.11 10.40
C ALA A 141 10.22 -21.69 11.53
N PHE A 142 9.81 -21.82 12.79
CA PHE A 142 10.56 -21.42 13.96
C PHE A 142 10.48 -22.52 15.03
N LYS A 143 11.60 -23.20 15.29
CA LYS A 143 11.65 -24.37 16.18
C LYS A 143 11.13 -24.09 17.60
N ASN A 144 11.39 -22.89 18.13
CA ASN A 144 11.03 -22.48 19.47
C ASN A 144 10.37 -21.09 19.47
N PRO A 145 9.52 -20.78 20.46
CA PRO A 145 9.05 -19.42 20.72
C PRO A 145 10.20 -18.45 20.99
N PHE A 146 9.96 -17.16 20.73
CA PHE A 146 10.94 -16.10 20.95
C PHE A 146 10.97 -15.61 22.40
N PRO A 147 12.04 -14.91 22.82
CA PRO A 147 12.12 -14.34 24.16
C PRO A 147 10.92 -13.46 24.51
N ASN A 148 10.52 -13.46 25.77
CA ASN A 148 9.36 -12.69 26.22
C ASN A 148 9.62 -11.18 26.16
N LEU A 149 8.67 -10.44 25.61
CA LEU A 149 8.64 -8.99 25.60
C LEU A 149 7.90 -8.47 26.84
N ILE A 150 8.58 -7.62 27.59
CA ILE A 150 7.97 -6.83 28.67
C ILE A 150 7.79 -5.41 28.16
N PHE A 151 6.58 -4.86 28.28
CA PHE A 151 6.34 -3.47 27.93
C PHE A 151 6.86 -2.55 29.03
N ASP A 152 8.02 -1.95 28.76
CA ASP A 152 8.58 -0.95 29.66
C ASP A 152 7.72 0.30 29.72
N HIS A 153 7.68 0.88 30.92
CA HIS A 153 7.05 2.15 31.18
C HIS A 153 7.59 3.27 30.30
N THR A 154 6.73 4.26 30.04
CA THR A 154 7.11 5.49 29.35
C THR A 154 7.45 6.59 30.34
N SER A 155 8.22 7.57 29.87
CA SER A 155 8.47 8.82 30.59
C SER A 155 7.76 10.00 29.92
N THR A 156 7.49 11.06 30.69
CA THR A 156 6.96 12.32 30.15
C THR A 156 7.84 12.89 29.03
N LYS A 157 9.16 12.74 29.15
CA LYS A 157 10.13 13.17 28.12
C LYS A 157 9.97 12.36 26.83
N GLU A 158 9.79 11.04 26.94
CA GLU A 158 9.53 10.17 25.79
C GLU A 158 8.24 10.58 25.07
N ILE A 159 7.15 10.78 25.81
CA ILE A 159 5.87 11.24 25.25
C ILE A 159 6.03 12.59 24.54
N ALA A 160 6.71 13.56 25.15
CA ALA A 160 6.98 14.86 24.50
C ALA A 160 7.78 14.70 23.20
N ASN A 161 8.78 13.80 23.19
CA ASN A 161 9.56 13.51 21.98
C ASN A 161 8.71 12.85 20.89
N ILE A 162 7.85 11.90 21.23
CA ILE A 162 6.88 11.28 20.32
C ILE A 162 5.99 12.35 19.69
N ILE A 163 5.41 13.24 20.51
CA ILE A 163 4.56 14.34 20.05
C ILE A 163 5.32 15.25 19.09
N LYS A 164 6.55 15.65 19.46
CA LYS A 164 7.41 16.51 18.65
C LYS A 164 7.77 15.88 17.30
N ALA A 165 7.97 14.56 17.25
CA ALA A 165 8.34 13.82 16.04
C ALA A 165 7.21 13.70 14.99
N PHE A 166 5.94 13.82 15.38
CA PHE A 166 4.84 13.76 14.41
C PHE A 166 4.92 14.87 13.35
N LYS A 167 4.22 14.74 12.22
CA LYS A 167 4.00 15.89 11.32
C LYS A 167 2.84 16.74 11.86
N PRO A 168 2.89 18.08 11.80
CA PRO A 168 1.82 18.95 12.30
C PRO A 168 0.61 18.93 11.36
N LYS A 169 -0.15 17.83 11.39
CA LYS A 169 -1.36 17.65 10.58
C LYS A 169 -2.57 18.28 11.27
N ILE A 170 -3.46 18.87 10.47
CA ILE A 170 -4.72 19.48 10.93
C ILE A 170 -5.83 18.43 11.05
N SER A 171 -5.77 17.35 10.27
CA SER A 171 -6.72 16.23 10.39
C SER A 171 -6.75 15.66 11.81
N SER A 172 -7.93 15.52 12.37
CA SER A 172 -8.23 15.01 13.71
C SER A 172 -9.09 13.74 13.64
N GLY A 173 -9.22 13.06 14.77
CA GLY A 173 -10.22 12.00 14.94
C GLY A 173 -11.59 12.61 15.27
N TYR A 174 -12.48 11.81 15.86
CA TYR A 174 -13.79 12.26 16.30
C TYR A 174 -13.75 13.29 17.45
N ASP A 175 -12.60 13.39 18.13
CA ASP A 175 -12.35 14.31 19.23
C ASP A 175 -11.96 15.72 18.77
N GLU A 176 -11.81 15.93 17.45
CA GLU A 176 -11.41 17.19 16.82
C GLU A 176 -10.02 17.73 17.25
N ILE A 177 -9.30 17.01 18.11
CA ILE A 177 -7.96 17.38 18.56
C ILE A 177 -6.92 16.93 17.53
N SER A 178 -6.33 17.91 16.83
CA SER A 178 -5.29 17.66 15.83
C SER A 178 -3.89 17.52 16.44
N LEU A 179 -2.99 16.82 15.73
CA LEU A 179 -1.57 16.72 16.11
C LEU A 179 -0.87 18.09 16.10
N LYS A 180 -1.37 19.05 15.32
CA LYS A 180 -0.86 20.43 15.34
C LYS A 180 -1.11 21.09 16.69
N ILE A 181 -2.33 20.97 17.23
CA ILE A 181 -2.70 21.51 18.55
C ILE A 181 -1.87 20.81 19.63
N LEU A 182 -1.84 19.48 19.60
CA LEU A 182 -1.16 18.67 20.61
C LEU A 182 0.35 18.99 20.68
N LYS A 183 1.00 19.25 19.54
CA LYS A 183 2.40 19.71 19.51
C LYS A 183 2.65 21.03 20.22
N ILE A 184 1.76 22.00 20.03
CA ILE A 184 1.87 23.33 20.65
C ILE A 184 1.69 23.18 22.17
N SER A 185 0.73 22.37 22.59
CA SER A 185 0.42 22.14 24.00
C SER A 185 1.39 21.17 24.70
N SER A 186 2.18 20.41 23.96
CA SER A 186 3.02 19.30 24.46
C SER A 186 3.87 19.63 25.69
N PRO A 187 4.50 20.81 25.82
CA PRO A 187 5.29 21.14 27.02
C PRO A 187 4.48 21.11 28.32
N PHE A 188 3.17 21.36 28.23
CA PHE A 188 2.27 21.45 29.37
C PHE A 188 1.47 20.16 29.60
N ILE A 189 1.15 19.42 28.53
CA ILE A 189 0.22 18.29 28.58
C ILE A 189 0.87 16.93 28.37
N ALA A 190 2.20 16.79 28.37
CA ALA A 190 2.85 15.49 28.16
C ALA A 190 2.67 14.52 29.35
N ALA A 191 2.49 15.04 30.58
CA ALA A 191 2.40 14.20 31.78
C ALA A 191 1.09 13.37 31.87
N PRO A 192 -0.12 13.91 31.57
CA PRO A 192 -1.33 13.09 31.61
C PRO A 192 -1.35 11.92 30.61
N PRO A 193 -1.00 12.09 29.32
CA PRO A 193 -0.88 10.97 28.38
C PRO A 193 0.16 9.94 28.84
N ASN A 194 1.27 10.37 29.44
CA ASN A 194 2.25 9.46 30.03
C ASN A 194 1.62 8.59 31.13
N HIS A 195 0.89 9.21 32.06
CA HIS A 195 0.19 8.48 33.12
C HIS A 195 -0.80 7.46 32.54
N ILE A 196 -1.61 7.86 31.55
CA ILE A 196 -2.57 6.97 30.89
C ILE A 196 -1.86 5.80 30.18
N CYS A 197 -0.76 6.05 29.46
CA CYS A 197 0.01 5.00 28.79
C CYS A 197 0.53 3.98 29.82
N ASN A 198 1.13 4.47 30.92
CA ASN A 198 1.69 3.61 31.95
C ASN A 198 0.62 2.78 32.69
N ARG A 199 -0.53 3.37 33.00
CA ARG A 199 -1.67 2.63 33.56
C ARG A 199 -2.21 1.58 32.59
N SER A 200 -2.24 1.90 31.30
CA SER A 200 -2.70 0.97 30.25
C SER A 200 -1.73 -0.20 30.07
N ILE A 201 -0.42 0.07 30.09
CA ILE A 201 0.65 -0.95 30.04
C ILE A 201 0.54 -1.91 31.23
N LEU A 202 0.41 -1.38 32.44
CA LEU A 202 0.29 -2.20 33.66
C LEU A 202 -0.97 -3.05 33.68
N SER A 203 -2.12 -2.44 33.39
CA SER A 203 -3.41 -3.13 33.45
C SER A 203 -3.70 -4.03 32.25
N GLY A 204 -2.91 -3.93 31.17
CA GLY A 204 -3.22 -4.62 29.93
C GLY A 204 -4.49 -4.10 29.24
N ASN A 205 -4.94 -2.88 29.54
CA ASN A 205 -6.18 -2.32 28.99
C ASN A 205 -5.90 -1.11 28.10
N PHE A 206 -6.38 -1.17 26.86
CA PHE A 206 -6.29 -0.05 25.92
C PHE A 206 -7.48 0.91 26.11
N PRO A 207 -7.26 2.23 26.30
CA PRO A 207 -8.33 3.17 26.64
C PRO A 207 -9.50 3.14 25.65
N SER A 208 -10.73 3.03 26.15
CA SER A 208 -11.95 2.93 25.34
C SER A 208 -12.14 4.13 24.40
N GLY A 209 -11.94 5.36 24.89
CA GLY A 209 -12.01 6.57 24.05
C GLY A 209 -10.99 6.60 22.89
N MET A 210 -9.93 5.78 22.95
CA MET A 210 -8.93 5.69 21.87
C MET A 210 -9.27 4.61 20.83
N LYS A 211 -10.37 3.86 21.00
CA LYS A 211 -10.81 2.76 20.13
C LYS A 211 -11.76 3.19 18.99
N TYR A 212 -12.08 4.48 18.92
CA TYR A 212 -12.96 5.06 17.92
C TYR A 212 -12.15 5.75 16.80
N SER A 213 -12.61 5.61 15.55
CA SER A 213 -11.94 6.22 14.40
C SER A 213 -12.92 6.67 13.31
N ILE A 214 -12.59 7.76 12.62
CA ILE A 214 -13.35 8.21 11.45
C ILE A 214 -12.73 7.60 10.20
N ILE A 215 -13.51 6.96 9.35
CA ILE A 215 -13.08 6.46 8.04
C ILE A 215 -13.36 7.51 6.97
N ILE A 216 -12.32 7.85 6.21
CA ILE A 216 -12.44 8.63 4.99
C ILE A 216 -12.23 7.71 3.79
N PRO A 217 -13.26 7.45 2.96
CA PRO A 217 -13.12 6.67 1.73
C PRO A 217 -12.17 7.38 0.76
N LEU A 218 -11.04 6.75 0.44
CA LEU A 218 -10.05 7.28 -0.49
C LEU A 218 -10.09 6.50 -1.81
N PHE A 219 -10.43 7.19 -2.90
CA PHE A 219 -10.43 6.59 -4.23
C PHE A 219 -9.02 6.14 -4.66
N LYS A 220 -8.89 4.88 -5.10
CA LYS A 220 -7.64 4.25 -5.53
C LYS A 220 -7.43 4.34 -7.04
N LYS A 221 -8.30 3.71 -7.84
CA LYS A 221 -8.21 3.59 -9.32
C LYS A 221 -9.53 3.03 -9.89
N GLY A 222 -9.73 3.03 -11.21
CA GLY A 222 -10.90 2.40 -11.85
C GLY A 222 -12.12 3.32 -11.91
N ASP A 223 -13.31 2.74 -11.89
CA ASP A 223 -14.56 3.50 -11.83
C ASP A 223 -14.76 4.09 -10.42
N LYS A 224 -15.08 5.38 -10.34
CA LYS A 224 -15.39 6.08 -9.10
C LYS A 224 -16.76 5.69 -8.52
N LYS A 225 -17.65 5.10 -9.32
CA LYS A 225 -18.93 4.60 -8.80
C LYS A 225 -18.77 3.27 -8.08
N ASP A 226 -17.84 2.41 -8.52
CA ASP A 226 -17.59 1.13 -7.89
C ASP A 226 -16.95 1.29 -6.51
N ILE A 227 -17.66 0.81 -5.48
CA ILE A 227 -17.24 0.86 -4.08
C ILE A 227 -15.92 0.13 -3.81
N LYS A 228 -15.59 -0.91 -4.59
CA LYS A 228 -14.36 -1.72 -4.43
C LYS A 228 -13.10 -0.91 -4.67
N ASN A 229 -13.23 0.15 -5.46
CA ASN A 229 -12.15 1.07 -5.85
C ASN A 229 -11.79 2.10 -4.77
N TYR A 230 -12.40 2.02 -3.59
CA TYR A 230 -12.07 2.87 -2.44
C TYR A 230 -11.31 2.12 -1.35
N ARG A 231 -10.49 2.85 -0.61
CA ARG A 231 -9.78 2.40 0.59
C ARG A 231 -10.32 3.08 1.85
N PRO A 232 -10.51 2.36 2.96
CA PRO A 232 -10.96 2.96 4.21
C PRO A 232 -9.79 3.57 5.00
N ILE A 233 -9.51 4.87 4.82
CA ILE A 233 -8.43 5.52 5.59
C ILE A 233 -8.94 5.94 6.96
N SER A 234 -8.34 5.42 8.01
CA SER A 234 -8.72 5.66 9.41
C SER A 234 -8.03 6.90 9.98
N LEU A 235 -8.84 7.85 10.42
CA LEU A 235 -8.44 9.00 11.23
C LEU A 235 -8.63 8.65 12.71
N LEU A 236 -7.52 8.27 13.34
CA LEU A 236 -7.45 8.05 14.78
C LEU A 236 -7.32 9.37 15.55
N THR A 237 -7.77 9.38 16.80
CA THR A 237 -7.52 10.47 17.75
C THR A 237 -6.01 10.69 17.92
N SER A 238 -5.63 11.94 18.21
CA SER A 238 -4.21 12.29 18.37
C SER A 238 -3.59 11.56 19.57
N PHE A 239 -4.35 11.35 20.64
CA PHE A 239 -3.90 10.57 21.80
C PHE A 239 -3.73 9.08 21.49
N SER A 240 -4.64 8.48 20.71
CA SER A 240 -4.51 7.10 20.26
C SER A 240 -3.20 6.91 19.48
N LYS A 241 -2.87 7.83 18.56
CA LYS A 241 -1.60 7.80 17.80
C LYS A 241 -0.36 7.87 18.69
N ILE A 242 -0.39 8.61 19.79
CA ILE A 242 0.74 8.69 20.73
C ILE A 242 0.93 7.34 21.40
N PHE A 243 -0.13 6.75 21.96
CA PHE A 243 0.00 5.47 22.66
C PHE A 243 0.32 4.32 21.69
N GLU A 244 -0.30 4.32 20.52
CA GLU A 244 0.05 3.41 19.43
C GLU A 244 1.52 3.53 19.00
N LYS A 245 2.11 4.73 19.08
CA LYS A 245 3.55 4.93 18.78
C LYS A 245 4.45 4.32 19.86
N VAL A 246 4.05 4.37 21.13
CA VAL A 246 4.73 3.67 22.23
C VAL A 246 4.69 2.17 22.00
N ILE A 247 3.50 1.59 21.79
CA ILE A 247 3.32 0.15 21.54
C ILE A 247 4.16 -0.28 20.34
N HIS A 248 4.07 0.45 19.22
CA HIS A 248 4.87 0.19 18.03
C HIS A 248 6.38 0.22 18.33
N ALA A 249 6.87 1.19 19.10
CA ALA A 249 8.29 1.30 19.41
C ALA A 249 8.79 0.07 20.18
N ARG A 250 8.07 -0.35 21.23
CA ARG A 250 8.42 -1.53 22.03
C ARG A 250 8.40 -2.82 21.21
N ILE A 251 7.35 -3.04 20.40
CA ILE A 251 7.26 -4.23 19.54
C ILE A 251 8.34 -4.23 18.46
N LEU A 252 8.62 -3.09 17.83
CA LEU A 252 9.64 -3.01 16.79
C LEU A 252 11.04 -3.26 17.35
N GLU A 253 11.37 -2.66 18.48
CA GLU A 253 12.65 -2.88 19.17
C GLU A 253 12.84 -4.35 19.53
N HIS A 254 11.81 -4.98 20.10
CA HIS A 254 11.80 -6.43 20.35
C HIS A 254 12.05 -7.25 19.09
N ALA A 255 11.34 -6.92 18.00
CA ALA A 255 11.44 -7.62 16.74
C ALA A 255 12.83 -7.52 16.11
N ILE A 256 13.49 -6.37 16.26
CA ILE A 256 14.86 -6.14 15.78
C ILE A 256 15.88 -6.87 16.66
N ASN A 257 15.82 -6.68 17.99
CA ASN A 257 16.80 -7.23 18.92
C ASN A 257 16.82 -8.76 18.91
N ASN A 258 15.68 -9.39 18.61
CA ASN A 258 15.55 -10.85 18.57
C ASN A 258 15.54 -11.43 17.14
N ASN A 259 15.84 -10.62 16.11
CA ASN A 259 15.83 -11.02 14.69
C ASN A 259 14.55 -11.77 14.29
N ILE A 260 13.39 -11.26 14.75
CA ILE A 260 12.09 -11.89 14.49
C ILE A 260 11.70 -11.73 13.02
N LEU A 261 11.91 -10.54 12.45
CA LEU A 261 11.47 -10.23 11.08
C LEU A 261 12.30 -10.97 10.02
N SER A 262 11.62 -11.56 9.04
CA SER A 262 12.23 -12.32 7.95
C SER A 262 13.14 -11.43 7.09
N THR A 263 14.28 -11.97 6.67
CA THR A 263 15.26 -11.29 5.80
C THR A 263 14.73 -10.98 4.40
N GLU A 264 13.71 -11.72 3.98
CA GLU A 264 13.01 -11.60 2.70
C GLU A 264 11.96 -10.49 2.71
N GLN A 265 11.71 -9.85 3.87
CA GLN A 265 10.81 -8.71 3.99
C GLN A 265 11.56 -7.42 3.71
N PHE A 266 11.10 -6.68 2.70
CA PHE A 266 11.68 -5.40 2.31
C PHE A 266 10.78 -4.20 2.61
N GLY A 267 9.51 -4.43 2.94
CA GLY A 267 8.52 -3.39 3.26
C GLY A 267 8.57 -2.97 4.73
N PHE A 268 8.49 -1.66 4.99
CA PHE A 268 8.46 -1.05 6.33
C PHE A 268 9.62 -1.40 7.29
N ILE A 269 10.71 -1.99 6.79
CA ILE A 269 11.93 -2.26 7.56
C ILE A 269 12.96 -1.15 7.31
N SER A 270 13.66 -0.71 8.37
CA SER A 270 14.74 0.28 8.28
C SER A 270 15.88 -0.23 7.39
N ASN A 271 16.49 0.65 6.60
CA ASN A 271 17.56 0.30 5.65
C ASN A 271 17.16 -0.67 4.53
N SER A 272 15.85 -0.86 4.33
CA SER A 272 15.30 -1.53 3.15
C SER A 272 14.62 -0.52 2.21
N SER A 273 14.55 -0.86 0.93
CA SER A 273 13.88 -0.04 -0.09
C SER A 273 13.24 -0.91 -1.16
N THR A 274 12.28 -0.34 -1.88
CA THR A 274 11.71 -0.99 -3.08
C THR A 274 12.78 -1.31 -4.11
N GLN A 275 13.80 -0.45 -4.23
CA GLN A 275 14.92 -0.65 -5.14
C GLN A 275 15.74 -1.89 -4.79
N LYS A 276 15.99 -2.14 -3.49
CA LYS A 276 16.71 -3.33 -3.04
C LYS A 276 15.92 -4.60 -3.35
N ALA A 277 14.61 -4.60 -3.07
CA ALA A 277 13.73 -5.73 -3.40
C ALA A 277 13.71 -6.01 -4.91
N THR A 278 13.56 -4.96 -5.73
CA THR A 278 13.60 -5.09 -7.20
C THR A 278 14.96 -5.57 -7.71
N PHE A 279 16.06 -5.07 -7.13
CA PHE A 279 17.40 -5.49 -7.52
C PHE A 279 17.61 -6.99 -7.26
N ILE A 280 17.25 -7.48 -6.08
CA ILE A 280 17.35 -8.91 -5.73
C ILE A 280 16.51 -9.75 -6.68
N LEU A 281 15.23 -9.40 -6.87
CA LEU A 281 14.33 -10.07 -7.80
C LEU A 281 14.92 -10.17 -9.21
N VAL A 282 15.40 -9.05 -9.76
CA VAL A 282 15.98 -9.02 -11.10
C VAL A 282 17.26 -9.83 -11.15
N ASN A 283 18.16 -9.66 -10.19
CA ASN A 283 19.42 -10.38 -10.11
C ASN A 283 19.22 -11.90 -10.11
N ASP A 284 18.29 -12.40 -9.30
CA ASP A 284 17.97 -13.84 -9.21
C ASP A 284 17.44 -14.37 -10.55
N ILE A 285 16.60 -13.60 -11.24
CA ILE A 285 16.13 -13.92 -12.60
C ILE A 285 17.31 -13.98 -13.58
N LEU A 286 18.20 -12.98 -13.59
CA LEU A 286 19.34 -12.95 -14.51
C LEU A 286 20.32 -14.11 -14.22
N GLN A 287 20.57 -14.42 -12.96
CA GLN A 287 21.44 -15.51 -12.57
C GLN A 287 20.88 -16.87 -13.01
N ALA A 288 19.57 -17.10 -12.84
CA ALA A 288 18.92 -18.31 -13.33
C ALA A 288 19.02 -18.44 -14.85
N LEU A 289 18.81 -17.34 -15.60
CA LEU A 289 18.96 -17.34 -17.06
C LEU A 289 20.40 -17.61 -17.51
N ASN A 290 21.39 -17.02 -16.84
CA ASN A 290 22.81 -17.28 -17.12
C ASN A 290 23.20 -18.74 -16.89
N ASN A 291 22.58 -19.38 -15.88
CA ASN A 291 22.75 -20.81 -15.59
C ASN A 291 21.97 -21.71 -16.53
N LYS A 292 21.31 -21.16 -17.57
CA LYS A 292 20.44 -21.88 -18.52
C LYS A 292 19.26 -22.60 -17.85
N SER A 293 18.83 -22.12 -16.68
CA SER A 293 17.64 -22.62 -16.00
C SER A 293 16.38 -21.97 -16.58
N PHE A 294 15.28 -22.72 -16.56
CA PHE A 294 13.95 -22.14 -16.69
C PHE A 294 13.63 -21.35 -15.42
N VAL A 295 13.06 -20.16 -15.58
CA VAL A 295 12.72 -19.27 -14.47
C VAL A 295 11.36 -18.64 -14.67
N GLY A 296 10.61 -18.57 -13.58
CA GLY A 296 9.30 -17.93 -13.54
C GLY A 296 9.10 -17.17 -12.23
N GLY A 297 8.17 -16.22 -12.24
CA GLY A 297 7.76 -15.45 -11.07
C GLY A 297 6.26 -15.53 -10.84
N ILE A 298 5.87 -15.74 -9.59
CA ILE A 298 4.50 -15.64 -9.08
C ILE A 298 4.38 -14.33 -8.31
N PHE A 299 3.57 -13.40 -8.80
CA PHE A 299 3.36 -12.08 -8.22
C PHE A 299 1.95 -12.01 -7.63
N CYS A 300 1.85 -12.23 -6.32
CA CYS A 300 0.59 -12.31 -5.58
C CYS A 300 0.07 -10.92 -5.21
N ASP A 301 -1.22 -10.66 -5.46
CA ASP A 301 -1.96 -9.51 -4.90
C ASP A 301 -2.99 -10.07 -3.92
N LEU A 302 -3.00 -9.58 -2.68
CA LEU A 302 -3.97 -10.02 -1.66
C LEU A 302 -5.24 -9.17 -1.68
N GLU A 303 -6.38 -9.83 -1.46
CA GLU A 303 -7.66 -9.14 -1.30
C GLU A 303 -7.75 -8.45 0.04
N LYS A 304 -7.58 -7.12 0.04
CA LYS A 304 -7.82 -6.25 1.21
C LYS A 304 -7.08 -6.78 2.46
N ALA A 305 -5.80 -7.12 2.34
CA ALA A 305 -5.01 -7.80 3.37
C ALA A 305 -5.15 -7.18 4.77
N PHE A 306 -5.00 -5.85 4.88
CA PHE A 306 -5.16 -5.11 6.12
C PHE A 306 -6.54 -5.30 6.78
N ASP A 307 -7.60 -5.39 5.98
CA ASP A 307 -8.97 -5.48 6.47
C ASP A 307 -9.34 -6.94 6.86
N CYS A 308 -8.58 -7.93 6.37
CA CYS A 308 -8.88 -9.35 6.57
C CYS A 308 -8.15 -10.01 7.74
N VAL A 309 -7.12 -9.38 8.31
CA VAL A 309 -6.30 -9.94 9.41
C VAL A 309 -7.19 -10.49 10.54
N ASN A 310 -7.08 -11.78 10.83
CA ASN A 310 -7.83 -12.39 11.92
C ASN A 310 -7.17 -12.05 13.27
N HIS A 311 -7.94 -11.49 14.20
CA HIS A 311 -7.42 -11.09 15.52
C HIS A 311 -6.96 -12.27 16.38
N GLY A 312 -7.66 -13.41 16.32
CA GLY A 312 -7.29 -14.63 17.05
C GLY A 312 -5.95 -15.19 16.57
N ILE A 313 -5.81 -15.36 15.25
CA ILE A 313 -4.54 -15.81 14.64
C ILE A 313 -3.41 -14.81 14.94
N LEU A 314 -3.68 -13.51 14.81
CA LEU A 314 -2.68 -12.48 15.11
C LEU A 314 -2.20 -12.58 16.56
N LEU A 315 -3.11 -12.69 17.53
CA LEU A 315 -2.75 -12.79 18.95
C LEU A 315 -1.91 -14.04 19.25
N LYS A 316 -2.27 -15.20 18.70
CA LYS A 316 -1.47 -16.44 18.84
C LYS A 316 -0.05 -16.29 18.27
N LYS A 317 0.08 -15.60 17.13
CA LYS A 317 1.40 -15.30 16.53
C LYS A 317 2.21 -14.33 17.37
N LEU A 318 1.58 -13.27 17.90
CA LEU A 318 2.25 -12.31 18.78
C LEU A 318 2.75 -13.01 20.05
N GLU A 319 1.96 -13.91 20.61
CA GLU A 319 2.35 -14.76 21.74
C GLU A 319 3.57 -15.62 21.40
N PHE A 320 3.59 -16.26 20.23
CA PHE A 320 4.76 -17.01 19.75
C PHE A 320 6.02 -16.14 19.59
N TYR A 321 5.87 -14.88 19.21
CA TYR A 321 6.96 -13.90 19.16
C TYR A 321 7.35 -13.33 20.53
N GLY A 322 6.81 -13.89 21.63
CA GLY A 322 7.14 -13.52 23.00
C GLY A 322 6.29 -12.37 23.57
N ILE A 323 5.28 -11.87 22.84
CA ILE A 323 4.35 -10.87 23.38
C ILE A 323 3.33 -11.59 24.25
N VAL A 324 3.68 -11.76 25.53
CA VAL A 324 2.92 -12.53 26.52
C VAL A 324 2.40 -11.63 27.65
N GLY A 325 1.65 -12.20 28.60
CA GLY A 325 1.23 -11.52 29.83
C GLY A 325 0.45 -10.22 29.61
N SER A 326 0.85 -9.15 30.30
CA SER A 326 0.19 -7.83 30.21
C SER A 326 0.29 -7.21 28.82
N ALA A 327 1.40 -7.43 28.10
CA ALA A 327 1.56 -6.95 26.73
C ALA A 327 0.57 -7.62 25.77
N ASN A 328 0.39 -8.95 25.86
CA ASN A 328 -0.63 -9.66 25.08
C ASN A 328 -2.04 -9.20 25.44
N THR A 329 -2.31 -9.01 26.74
CA THR A 329 -3.61 -8.53 27.22
C THR A 329 -3.91 -7.13 26.67
N LEU A 330 -2.91 -6.25 26.63
CA LEU A 330 -3.01 -4.93 26.01
C LEU A 330 -3.28 -5.02 24.51
N MET A 331 -2.58 -5.89 23.78
CA MET A 331 -2.82 -6.10 22.35
C MET A 331 -4.22 -6.66 22.07
N LYS A 332 -4.69 -7.61 22.89
CA LYS A 332 -6.06 -8.13 22.84
C LYS A 332 -7.08 -7.02 23.08
N SER A 333 -6.87 -6.18 24.10
CA SER A 333 -7.71 -5.01 24.34
C SER A 333 -7.64 -3.98 23.20
N TYR A 334 -6.47 -3.78 22.60
CA TYR A 334 -6.28 -2.83 21.51
C TYR A 334 -7.11 -3.21 20.27
N LEU A 335 -7.17 -4.50 19.94
CA LEU A 335 -7.89 -5.04 18.79
C LEU A 335 -9.41 -5.21 19.06
N LYS A 336 -9.79 -5.52 20.31
CA LYS A 336 -11.17 -5.78 20.70
C LYS A 336 -11.97 -4.49 20.91
N ASP A 337 -13.25 -4.53 20.53
CA ASP A 337 -14.24 -3.47 20.75
C ASP A 337 -13.80 -2.13 20.15
N ARG A 338 -13.26 -2.20 18.92
CA ARG A 338 -12.99 -1.03 18.10
C ARG A 338 -14.19 -0.68 17.26
N TYR A 339 -14.39 0.62 17.08
CA TYR A 339 -15.49 1.16 16.33
C TYR A 339 -15.00 2.16 15.30
N HIS A 340 -15.66 2.21 14.15
CA HIS A 340 -15.44 3.26 13.19
C HIS A 340 -16.75 3.84 12.67
N CYS A 341 -16.69 5.04 12.12
CA CYS A 341 -17.81 5.63 11.38
C CYS A 341 -17.27 6.19 10.06
N VAL A 342 -18.01 6.04 8.96
CA VAL A 342 -17.61 6.60 7.67
C VAL A 342 -18.10 8.03 7.54
N ILE A 343 -17.21 8.91 7.07
CA ILE A 343 -17.54 10.29 6.74
C ILE A 343 -17.09 10.56 5.29
N VAL A 344 -18.01 11.04 4.47
CA VAL A 344 -17.72 11.49 3.10
C VAL A 344 -17.42 12.99 3.14
N LYS A 345 -16.34 13.42 2.47
CA LYS A 345 -15.67 14.74 2.69
C LYS A 345 -16.55 15.99 2.80
N ASP A 346 -17.74 16.04 2.19
CA ASP A 346 -18.64 17.20 2.28
C ASP A 346 -19.64 17.15 3.46
N SER A 347 -19.84 15.99 4.08
CA SER A 347 -20.74 15.85 5.25
C SER A 347 -20.23 16.60 6.48
N LEU A 348 -18.92 16.83 6.59
CA LEU A 348 -18.31 17.68 7.63
C LEU A 348 -18.69 19.16 7.50
N ALA A 349 -19.03 19.61 6.28
CA ALA A 349 -19.40 21.01 6.04
C ALA A 349 -20.89 21.29 6.36
N GLN A 350 -21.72 20.25 6.53
CA GLN A 350 -23.17 20.40 6.72
C GLN A 350 -23.63 20.21 8.18
N GLY A 351 -22.73 20.10 9.14
CA GLY A 351 -23.02 20.22 10.58
C GLY A 351 -23.88 19.11 11.22
N ASN A 352 -24.57 18.27 10.44
CA ASN A 352 -25.57 17.32 10.92
C ASN A 352 -25.38 15.90 10.36
N ALA A 353 -24.14 15.41 10.26
CA ALA A 353 -23.89 14.01 9.93
C ALA A 353 -24.10 13.15 11.18
N SER A 354 -25.12 12.28 11.19
CA SER A 354 -25.29 11.31 12.26
C SER A 354 -24.13 10.31 12.23
N LEU A 355 -23.40 10.20 13.35
CA LEU A 355 -22.27 9.28 13.49
C LEU A 355 -22.79 7.86 13.74
N ASN A 356 -22.90 7.08 12.67
CA ASN A 356 -23.22 5.67 12.74
C ASN A 356 -21.95 4.85 13.04
N TRP A 357 -21.83 4.32 14.25
CA TRP A 357 -20.66 3.57 14.70
C TRP A 357 -20.78 2.07 14.41
N GLY A 358 -19.91 1.58 13.54
CA GLY A 358 -19.75 0.18 13.21
C GLY A 358 -18.67 -0.51 14.02
N LYS A 359 -18.95 -1.70 14.57
CA LYS A 359 -17.97 -2.52 15.29
C LYS A 359 -17.06 -3.29 14.33
N ILE A 360 -15.76 -3.13 14.49
CA ILE A 360 -14.75 -3.82 13.68
C ILE A 360 -14.53 -5.23 14.22
N LYS A 361 -14.67 -6.24 13.35
CA LYS A 361 -14.47 -7.66 13.69
C LYS A 361 -13.09 -8.20 13.29
N TYR A 362 -12.50 -7.65 12.23
CA TYR A 362 -11.24 -8.11 11.66
C TYR A 362 -10.40 -6.93 11.18
N GLY A 363 -9.16 -7.25 10.86
CA GLY A 363 -8.24 -6.33 10.25
C GLY A 363 -7.52 -5.45 11.26
N VAL A 364 -6.52 -4.74 10.76
CA VAL A 364 -5.84 -3.66 11.45
C VAL A 364 -6.13 -2.37 10.70
N LEU A 365 -6.43 -1.29 11.43
CA LEU A 365 -6.90 -0.05 10.84
C LEU A 365 -5.86 0.56 9.88
N GLN A 366 -6.24 0.81 8.62
CA GLN A 366 -5.38 1.49 7.65
C GLN A 366 -5.19 2.96 8.06
N GLY A 367 -4.04 3.27 8.66
CA GLY A 367 -3.75 4.58 9.26
C GLY A 367 -3.38 4.52 10.74
N SER A 368 -3.53 3.34 11.37
CA SER A 368 -2.92 3.06 12.67
C SER A 368 -1.40 3.00 12.57
N VAL A 369 -0.73 3.33 13.67
CA VAL A 369 0.73 3.31 13.76
C VAL A 369 1.26 1.86 13.78
N PRO A 370 0.77 0.94 14.62
CA PRO A 370 1.24 -0.45 14.64
C PRO A 370 0.69 -1.29 13.48
N GLY A 371 -0.38 -0.88 12.80
CA GLY A 371 -1.05 -1.69 11.77
C GLY A 371 -0.11 -2.34 10.74
N PRO A 372 0.79 -1.58 10.08
CA PRO A 372 1.78 -2.16 9.17
C PRO A 372 2.69 -3.20 9.83
N LEU A 373 3.21 -2.93 11.03
CA LEU A 373 4.07 -3.85 11.77
C LEU A 373 3.31 -5.14 12.17
N LEU A 374 2.05 -5.01 12.58
CA LEU A 374 1.21 -6.16 12.91
C LEU A 374 0.94 -7.03 11.69
N LEU A 375 0.71 -6.42 10.52
CA LEU A 375 0.59 -7.18 9.26
C LEU A 375 1.91 -7.88 8.90
N LEU A 376 3.05 -7.21 9.07
CA LEU A 376 4.36 -7.83 8.86
C LEU A 376 4.52 -9.07 9.74
N LEU A 377 4.30 -8.94 11.05
CA LEU A 377 4.39 -10.05 12.00
C LEU A 377 3.40 -11.17 11.66
N TYR A 378 2.22 -10.82 11.15
CA TYR A 378 1.22 -11.79 10.70
C TYR A 378 1.74 -12.65 9.54
N ILE A 379 2.37 -12.05 8.52
CA ILE A 379 2.86 -12.79 7.35
C ILE A 379 4.29 -13.30 7.47
N ASN A 380 4.97 -12.97 8.56
CA ASN A 380 6.42 -13.08 8.71
C ASN A 380 6.99 -14.48 8.50
N HIS A 381 6.23 -15.55 8.77
CA HIS A 381 6.71 -16.92 8.62
C HIS A 381 6.53 -17.47 7.20
N LEU A 382 5.80 -16.77 6.31
CA LEU A 382 5.53 -17.20 4.95
C LEU A 382 6.81 -17.60 4.17
N PRO A 383 7.89 -16.79 4.17
CA PRO A 383 9.10 -17.10 3.40
C PRO A 383 9.68 -18.48 3.73
N LYS A 384 9.70 -18.83 5.02
CA LYS A 384 10.25 -20.11 5.50
C LYS A 384 9.41 -21.33 5.14
N VAL A 385 8.14 -21.12 4.81
CA VAL A 385 7.24 -22.20 4.38
C VAL A 385 7.37 -22.46 2.88
N VAL A 386 7.58 -21.42 2.08
CA VAL A 386 7.58 -21.50 0.62
C VAL A 386 8.98 -21.63 0.00
N ASN A 387 10.04 -21.51 0.79
CA ASN A 387 11.43 -21.47 0.29
C ASN A 387 12.00 -22.81 -0.22
N THR A 388 11.21 -23.88 -0.33
CA THR A 388 11.70 -25.21 -0.71
C THR A 388 12.25 -25.24 -2.14
N PHE A 389 11.49 -24.67 -3.08
CA PHE A 389 11.86 -24.59 -4.51
C PHE A 389 11.80 -23.15 -5.03
N SER A 390 11.70 -22.19 -4.12
CA SER A 390 11.38 -20.82 -4.47
C SER A 390 12.12 -19.80 -3.62
N GLN A 391 12.32 -18.62 -4.20
CA GLN A 391 12.90 -17.46 -3.52
C GLN A 391 11.80 -16.41 -3.32
N PRO A 392 11.22 -16.34 -2.12
CA PRO A 392 10.21 -15.34 -1.80
C PRO A 392 10.85 -13.97 -1.55
N ILE A 393 10.19 -12.93 -2.03
CA ILE A 393 10.53 -11.52 -1.84
C ILE A 393 9.23 -10.82 -1.44
N LEU A 394 9.20 -10.33 -0.20
CA LEU A 394 8.02 -9.69 0.36
C LEU A 394 8.20 -8.17 0.40
N PHE A 395 7.14 -7.45 0.07
CA PHE A 395 7.01 -6.02 0.31
C PHE A 395 5.64 -5.75 0.90
N VAL A 396 5.53 -5.85 2.23
CA VAL A 396 4.24 -5.72 2.94
C VAL A 396 3.25 -6.77 2.43
N ASP A 397 2.12 -6.37 1.83
CA ASP A 397 1.10 -7.25 1.26
C ASP A 397 1.48 -7.81 -0.11
N ASP A 398 2.42 -7.18 -0.82
CA ASP A 398 2.91 -7.68 -2.10
C ASP A 398 3.89 -8.84 -1.87
N THR A 399 3.54 -10.02 -2.36
CA THR A 399 4.38 -11.23 -2.25
C THR A 399 4.81 -11.67 -3.65
N SER A 400 6.12 -11.66 -3.91
CA SER A 400 6.71 -12.15 -5.16
C SER A 400 7.51 -13.41 -4.87
N VAL A 401 7.39 -14.43 -5.71
CA VAL A 401 8.12 -15.68 -5.55
C VAL A 401 8.76 -16.07 -6.87
N ILE A 402 10.08 -16.28 -6.86
CA ILE A 402 10.83 -16.75 -8.03
C ILE A 402 11.03 -18.26 -7.90
N VAL A 403 10.72 -19.00 -8.97
CA VAL A 403 10.96 -20.43 -9.09
C VAL A 403 11.89 -20.64 -10.28
N ASN A 404 12.92 -21.47 -10.12
CA ASN A 404 13.78 -21.85 -11.23
C ASN A 404 14.19 -23.32 -11.17
N ASN A 405 14.37 -23.94 -12.33
CA ASN A 405 14.86 -25.32 -12.45
C ASN A 405 15.55 -25.50 -13.81
N THR A 406 16.58 -26.34 -13.87
CA THR A 406 17.29 -26.66 -15.13
C THR A 406 16.48 -27.60 -16.03
N ASN A 407 15.57 -28.40 -15.47
CA ASN A 407 14.71 -29.33 -16.22
C ASN A 407 13.31 -28.73 -16.40
N CYS A 408 12.76 -28.80 -17.61
CA CYS A 408 11.46 -28.21 -17.95
C CYS A 408 10.28 -28.85 -17.22
N ILE A 409 10.27 -30.18 -17.07
CA ILE A 409 9.19 -30.92 -16.40
C ILE A 409 9.23 -30.63 -14.90
N ASN A 410 10.42 -30.58 -14.31
CA ASN A 410 10.57 -30.25 -12.91
C ASN A 410 10.23 -28.78 -12.65
N PHE A 411 10.61 -27.87 -13.55
CA PHE A 411 10.23 -26.45 -13.45
C PHE A 411 8.71 -26.27 -13.38
N GLU A 412 7.94 -26.91 -14.26
CA GLU A 412 6.48 -26.83 -14.23
C GLU A 412 5.91 -27.36 -12.90
N LYS A 413 6.38 -28.53 -12.45
CA LYS A 413 5.97 -29.13 -11.17
C LYS A 413 6.29 -28.24 -9.98
N ASP A 414 7.51 -27.71 -9.92
CA ASP A 414 7.98 -26.84 -8.84
C ASP A 414 7.20 -25.53 -8.82
N PHE A 415 6.84 -25.00 -9.99
CA PHE A 415 6.08 -23.76 -10.13
C PHE A 415 4.63 -23.94 -9.63
N ILE A 416 3.95 -25.01 -10.07
CA ILE A 416 2.60 -25.34 -9.60
C ILE A 416 2.61 -25.64 -8.10
N PHE A 417 3.55 -26.46 -7.64
CA PHE A 417 3.69 -26.77 -6.22
C PHE A 417 3.93 -25.51 -5.37
N SER A 418 4.80 -24.60 -5.82
CA SER A 418 5.04 -23.33 -5.12
C SER A 418 3.79 -22.46 -5.03
N PHE A 419 3.00 -22.39 -6.12
CA PHE A 419 1.73 -21.69 -6.12
C PHE A 419 0.72 -22.32 -5.14
N ASP A 420 0.59 -23.65 -5.14
CA ASP A 420 -0.34 -24.35 -4.26
C ASP A 420 0.04 -24.17 -2.78
N GLN A 421 1.33 -24.21 -2.46
CA GLN A 421 1.81 -23.92 -1.10
C GLN A 421 1.50 -22.48 -0.68
N LEU A 422 1.72 -21.49 -1.55
CA LEU A 422 1.36 -20.09 -1.30
C LEU A 422 -0.14 -19.95 -1.02
N ASN A 423 -0.97 -20.48 -1.91
CA ASN A 423 -2.41 -20.37 -1.82
C ASN A 423 -2.95 -21.09 -0.57
N LYS A 424 -2.47 -22.30 -0.28
CA LYS A 424 -2.80 -23.04 0.94
C LYS A 424 -2.40 -22.25 2.19
N TRP A 425 -1.20 -21.69 2.20
CA TRP A 425 -0.71 -20.87 3.32
C TRP A 425 -1.59 -19.64 3.54
N PHE A 426 -1.93 -18.89 2.49
CA PHE A 426 -2.80 -17.72 2.60
C PHE A 426 -4.18 -18.11 3.14
N ASN A 427 -4.79 -19.16 2.61
CA ASN A 427 -6.10 -19.66 3.05
C ASN A 427 -6.09 -20.10 4.52
N THR A 428 -5.05 -20.82 4.95
CA THR A 428 -4.88 -21.24 6.35
C THR A 428 -4.78 -20.03 7.29
N ASN A 429 -4.16 -18.95 6.80
CA ASN A 429 -4.04 -17.68 7.50
C ASN A 429 -5.24 -16.75 7.29
N LEU A 430 -6.34 -17.24 6.71
CA LEU A 430 -7.56 -16.49 6.40
C LEU A 430 -7.30 -15.20 5.60
N LEU A 431 -6.33 -15.26 4.69
CA LEU A 431 -6.04 -14.26 3.67
C LEU A 431 -6.40 -14.85 2.31
N ALA A 432 -6.94 -14.03 1.40
CA ALA A 432 -7.30 -14.47 0.06
C ALA A 432 -6.41 -13.83 -1.01
N LEU A 433 -5.98 -14.65 -1.98
CA LEU A 433 -5.35 -14.16 -3.20
C LEU A 433 -6.40 -13.55 -4.14
N ASN A 434 -6.07 -12.41 -4.72
CA ASN A 434 -6.82 -11.84 -5.82
C ASN A 434 -6.35 -12.50 -7.12
N PHE A 435 -7.04 -13.56 -7.56
CA PHE A 435 -6.62 -14.32 -8.76
C PHE A 435 -6.61 -13.48 -10.04
N ASP A 436 -7.46 -12.45 -10.15
CA ASP A 436 -7.53 -11.56 -11.32
C ASP A 436 -6.29 -10.65 -11.44
N LYS A 437 -5.66 -10.30 -10.32
CA LYS A 437 -4.48 -9.42 -10.28
C LYS A 437 -3.18 -10.17 -10.02
N THR A 438 -3.27 -11.38 -9.48
CA THR A 438 -2.10 -12.25 -9.32
C THR A 438 -1.57 -12.60 -10.72
N GLN A 439 -0.26 -12.42 -10.92
CA GLN A 439 0.37 -12.64 -12.21
C GLN A 439 1.40 -13.76 -12.13
N CYS A 440 1.34 -14.68 -13.06
CA CYS A 440 2.33 -15.72 -13.26
C CYS A 440 3.09 -15.39 -14.56
N LEU A 441 4.41 -15.19 -14.45
CA LEU A 441 5.24 -14.77 -15.57
C LEU A 441 6.39 -15.76 -15.75
N GLN A 442 6.65 -16.18 -16.99
CA GLN A 442 7.88 -16.87 -17.36
C GLN A 442 8.89 -15.85 -17.91
N PHE A 443 10.13 -15.91 -17.44
CA PHE A 443 11.22 -15.06 -17.93
C PHE A 443 12.10 -15.89 -18.87
N LYS A 444 12.36 -15.35 -20.06
CA LYS A 444 13.07 -16.08 -21.11
C LYS A 444 13.90 -15.16 -22.00
N THR A 445 14.87 -15.75 -22.70
CA THR A 445 15.58 -15.09 -23.80
C THR A 445 14.79 -15.29 -25.10
N MET A 446 15.11 -14.53 -26.15
CA MET A 446 14.35 -14.54 -27.42
C MET A 446 14.24 -15.94 -28.06
N ASN A 447 15.24 -16.80 -27.87
CA ASN A 447 15.37 -18.07 -28.58
C ASN A 447 15.07 -19.30 -27.71
N SER A 448 14.58 -19.10 -26.48
CA SER A 448 14.26 -20.21 -25.56
C SER A 448 12.80 -20.65 -25.66
N LEU A 449 12.58 -21.96 -25.48
CA LEU A 449 11.26 -22.58 -25.44
C LEU A 449 10.38 -22.00 -24.34
N THR A 450 9.09 -21.85 -24.64
CA THR A 450 8.08 -21.42 -23.66
C THR A 450 7.44 -22.67 -23.08
N ILE A 451 7.33 -22.72 -21.75
CA ILE A 451 6.67 -23.84 -21.08
C ILE A 451 5.24 -23.35 -20.77
N PRO A 452 4.20 -24.05 -21.23
CA PRO A 452 2.83 -23.68 -20.91
C PRO A 452 2.55 -23.99 -19.45
N ILE A 453 2.59 -22.98 -18.58
CA ILE A 453 2.27 -23.14 -17.16
C ILE A 453 0.78 -22.87 -16.95
N ASN A 454 -0.05 -23.90 -16.79
CA ASN A 454 -1.47 -23.70 -16.52
C ASN A 454 -1.76 -23.81 -15.02
N ILE A 455 -1.78 -22.67 -14.32
CA ILE A 455 -2.26 -22.62 -12.95
C ILE A 455 -3.76 -22.37 -12.95
N SER A 456 -4.51 -23.26 -12.33
CA SER A 456 -5.93 -23.07 -12.06
C SER A 456 -6.25 -23.42 -10.62
N TYR A 457 -7.16 -22.67 -10.01
CA TYR A 457 -7.69 -22.94 -8.68
C TYR A 457 -9.21 -22.77 -8.70
N ASN A 458 -9.95 -23.78 -8.22
CA ASN A 458 -11.42 -23.82 -8.25
C ASN A 458 -12.02 -23.45 -9.63
N ASN A 459 -11.50 -24.06 -10.70
CA ASN A 459 -11.90 -23.82 -12.10
C ASN A 459 -11.69 -22.38 -12.61
N LYS A 460 -10.88 -21.56 -11.91
CA LYS A 460 -10.43 -20.25 -12.38
C LYS A 460 -8.95 -20.31 -12.74
N CYS A 461 -8.59 -19.90 -13.96
CA CYS A 461 -7.20 -19.69 -14.34
C CYS A 461 -6.61 -18.50 -13.58
N VAL A 462 -5.38 -18.66 -13.10
CA VAL A 462 -4.69 -17.62 -12.31
C VAL A 462 -3.71 -16.87 -13.21
N GLY A 463 -4.04 -15.61 -13.50
CA GLY A 463 -3.26 -14.74 -14.36
C GLY A 463 -3.27 -15.16 -15.83
N ASN A 464 -3.27 -14.18 -16.74
CA ASN A 464 -2.90 -14.46 -18.12
C ASN A 464 -1.40 -14.76 -18.16
N ASN A 465 -1.01 -15.95 -18.62
CA ASN A 465 0.39 -16.27 -18.95
C ASN A 465 0.89 -15.21 -19.93
N THR A 466 1.60 -14.21 -19.41
CA THR A 466 2.19 -13.17 -20.24
C THR A 466 3.69 -13.39 -20.24
N ASP A 467 4.19 -13.84 -21.39
CA ASP A 467 5.61 -13.99 -21.60
C ASP A 467 6.30 -12.63 -21.54
N LYS A 468 7.27 -12.47 -20.65
CA LYS A 468 8.19 -11.34 -20.70
C LYS A 468 9.52 -11.77 -21.27
N ILE A 469 9.75 -11.32 -22.50
CA ILE A 469 11.04 -11.39 -23.16
C ILE A 469 11.94 -10.31 -22.56
N LEU A 470 13.03 -10.71 -21.91
CA LEU A 470 14.11 -9.77 -21.57
C LEU A 470 14.95 -9.54 -22.84
N ARG A 471 14.83 -8.35 -23.43
CA ARG A 471 15.71 -7.91 -24.52
C ARG A 471 17.03 -7.45 -23.93
N TYR A 472 18.06 -8.28 -24.08
CA TYR A 472 19.43 -7.82 -23.95
C TYR A 472 19.84 -7.19 -25.27
N TYR A 473 20.06 -5.88 -25.25
CA TYR A 473 20.91 -5.24 -26.24
C TYR A 473 22.33 -5.42 -25.70
N TYR A 474 23.09 -6.34 -26.32
CA TYR A 474 24.54 -6.38 -26.15
C TYR A 474 25.17 -5.14 -26.80
#